data_AF-A0A7V4QDZ3-F1
#
_entry.id   AF-A0A7V4QDZ3-F1
#
_cell.length_a   1.000
_cell.length_b   1.000
_cell.length_c   1.000
_cell.angle_alpha   90.00
_cell.angle_beta   90.00
_cell.angle_gamma   90.00
#
_symmetry.space_group_name_H-M   'P 1'
#
loop_
_entity.id
_entity.type
_entity.pdbx_description
1 polymer ?
#
loop_
_entity_poly.entity_id
_entity_poly.type
_entity_poly.pdbx_seq_one_letter_code
_entity_poly.pdbx_strand_id
1 'polypeptide(L)'
;MNILSNWNSLIDTVVSYRKQLLDDESVTNTVESLHKCRTAIRRIQTVVWLSKKLGHEIPLIKPLKVFFSLTSDIRDLDLLINWLKGNNDSDSKILTAALLPHCALAKINAKEYLLRKIDDSYLNNLRLWATSTKEEHDINAVAKSLKIDAFLILENFKEISGEIFLSDDALLHSFRKEIKKIRYGYELLRTEGFEDLHIGFKELQDKLGAVQDAVAWKQWLKIISADESNKIKLIEEMYLKAKTELAEFLGKEFRSINKALNYDL
;
A
#
# COMPACT_ATOMS: atom_id res chain seq x y z
N MET A 1 3.75 23.91 10.40
CA MET A 1 4.29 22.96 9.40
C MET A 1 3.20 22.74 8.32
N ASN A 2 3.53 22.34 7.09
CA ASN A 2 2.56 22.19 6.00
C ASN A 2 2.47 20.70 5.56
N ILE A 3 1.26 20.18 5.33
CA ILE A 3 1.01 18.81 4.81
C ILE A 3 1.71 18.59 3.45
N LEU A 4 1.90 19.67 2.70
CA LEU A 4 2.59 19.70 1.41
C LEU A 4 4.11 19.77 1.53
N SER A 5 4.68 19.83 2.74
CA SER A 5 6.14 19.94 2.96
C SER A 5 6.92 18.81 2.29
N ASN A 6 6.35 17.61 2.23
CA ASN A 6 6.96 16.44 1.58
C ASN A 6 6.54 16.28 0.11
N TRP A 7 5.63 17.11 -0.42
CA TRP A 7 5.01 16.89 -1.74
C TRP A 7 6.03 16.80 -2.86
N ASN A 8 6.94 17.77 -2.96
CA ASN A 8 7.94 17.79 -4.02
C ASN A 8 8.87 16.58 -3.96
N SER A 9 9.27 16.13 -2.76
CA SER A 9 10.08 14.91 -2.58
C SER A 9 9.34 13.64 -3.04
N LEU A 10 8.03 13.56 -2.81
CA LEU A 10 7.21 12.45 -3.32
C LEU A 10 7.14 12.46 -4.85
N ILE A 11 6.98 13.64 -5.47
CA ILE A 11 7.02 13.80 -6.92
C ILE A 11 8.41 13.46 -7.48
N ASP A 12 9.49 13.89 -6.81
CA ASP A 12 10.87 13.55 -7.18
C ASP A 12 11.10 12.04 -7.18
N THR A 13 10.48 11.30 -6.25
CA THR A 13 10.56 9.83 -6.23
C THR A 13 9.92 9.23 -7.50
N VAL A 14 8.79 9.77 -7.94
CA VAL A 14 8.12 9.32 -9.19
C VAL A 14 8.95 9.71 -10.42
N VAL A 15 9.50 10.92 -10.46
CA VAL A 15 10.42 11.38 -11.52
C VAL A 15 11.64 10.47 -11.61
N SER A 16 12.26 10.15 -10.48
CA SER A 16 13.44 9.29 -10.42
C SER A 16 13.14 7.90 -10.98
N TYR A 17 12.00 7.30 -10.60
CA TYR A 17 11.56 6.02 -11.16
C TYR A 17 11.30 6.09 -12.67
N ARG A 18 10.69 7.18 -13.16
CA ARG A 18 10.45 7.40 -14.59
C ARG A 18 11.76 7.52 -15.37
N LYS A 19 12.76 8.23 -14.85
CA LYS A 19 14.09 8.34 -15.47
C LYS A 19 14.78 6.99 -15.57
N GLN A 20 14.77 6.19 -14.50
CA GLN A 20 15.30 4.82 -14.54
C GLN A 20 14.66 3.97 -15.63
N LEU A 21 13.34 4.12 -15.84
CA LEU A 21 12.63 3.43 -16.93
C LEU A 21 13.00 3.89 -18.35
N LEU A 22 13.43 5.14 -18.50
CA LEU A 22 13.88 5.71 -19.76
C LEU A 22 15.32 5.28 -20.06
N ASP A 23 16.17 5.26 -19.04
CA ASP A 23 17.60 4.94 -19.16
C ASP A 23 17.82 3.42 -19.27
N ASP A 24 16.95 2.61 -18.68
CA ASP A 24 17.00 1.15 -18.77
C ASP A 24 16.15 0.66 -19.96
N GLU A 25 16.81 0.32 -21.06
CA GLU A 25 16.20 -0.41 -22.19
C GLU A 25 15.75 -1.81 -21.75
N SER A 26 16.42 -2.39 -20.75
CA SER A 26 15.99 -3.64 -20.16
C SER A 26 14.86 -3.37 -19.15
N VAL A 27 13.90 -4.28 -19.06
CA VAL A 27 12.76 -4.16 -18.13
C VAL A 27 13.21 -4.50 -16.68
N THR A 28 14.52 -4.45 -16.38
CA THR A 28 15.12 -4.96 -15.14
C THR A 28 15.23 -3.93 -14.03
N ASN A 29 14.28 -3.00 -13.97
CA ASN A 29 14.11 -2.14 -12.81
C ASN A 29 14.14 -2.91 -11.50
N THR A 30 14.88 -2.38 -10.53
CA THR A 30 14.94 -2.98 -9.21
C THR A 30 13.55 -2.97 -8.57
N VAL A 31 13.17 -4.11 -7.97
CA VAL A 31 11.93 -4.28 -7.19
C VAL A 31 11.77 -3.16 -6.16
N GLU A 32 12.89 -2.70 -5.61
CA GLU A 32 12.96 -1.62 -4.63
C GLU A 32 12.58 -0.25 -5.21
N SER A 33 13.07 0.11 -6.41
CA SER A 33 12.68 1.37 -7.07
C SER A 33 11.18 1.44 -7.33
N LEU A 34 10.58 0.34 -7.79
CA LEU A 34 9.12 0.25 -7.98
C LEU A 34 8.39 0.35 -6.63
N HIS A 35 8.89 -0.32 -5.59
CA HIS A 35 8.31 -0.25 -4.25
C HIS A 35 8.29 1.19 -3.72
N LYS A 36 9.42 1.91 -3.82
CA LYS A 36 9.53 3.33 -3.43
C LYS A 36 8.56 4.21 -4.21
N CYS A 37 8.49 4.05 -5.53
CA CYS A 37 7.54 4.77 -6.38
C CYS A 37 6.08 4.53 -5.96
N ARG A 38 5.68 3.27 -5.74
CA ARG A 38 4.34 2.90 -5.27
C ARG A 38 4.02 3.52 -3.91
N THR A 39 4.98 3.50 -2.98
CA THR A 39 4.83 4.13 -1.67
C THR A 39 4.68 5.65 -1.78
N ALA A 40 5.45 6.31 -2.66
CA ALA A 40 5.32 7.74 -2.92
C ALA A 40 3.92 8.09 -3.47
N ILE A 41 3.40 7.30 -4.41
CA ILE A 41 2.05 7.53 -4.96
C ILE A 41 0.97 7.35 -3.89
N ARG A 42 1.08 6.36 -2.99
CA ARG A 42 0.14 6.21 -1.87
C ARG A 42 0.17 7.41 -0.91
N ARG A 43 1.36 7.94 -0.62
CA ARG A 43 1.51 9.15 0.18
C ARG A 43 0.93 10.37 -0.52
N ILE A 44 1.12 10.53 -1.84
CA ILE A 44 0.47 11.55 -2.66
C ILE A 44 -1.06 11.46 -2.55
N GLN A 45 -1.62 10.24 -2.68
CA GLN A 45 -3.06 10.03 -2.51
C GLN A 45 -3.55 10.43 -1.11
N THR A 46 -2.73 10.18 -0.08
CA THR A 46 -3.04 10.56 1.30
C THR A 46 -3.01 12.08 1.48
N VAL A 47 -2.01 12.78 0.92
CA VAL A 47 -1.96 14.25 0.89
C VAL A 47 -3.22 14.81 0.23
N VAL A 48 -3.59 14.31 -0.96
CA VAL A 48 -4.80 14.77 -1.66
C VAL A 48 -6.08 14.54 -0.83
N TRP A 49 -6.16 13.40 -0.13
CA TRP A 49 -7.28 13.13 0.76
C TRP A 49 -7.34 14.10 1.94
N LEU A 50 -6.20 14.38 2.58
CA LEU A 50 -6.10 15.37 3.66
C LEU A 50 -6.45 16.78 3.17
N SER A 51 -5.92 17.19 2.02
CA SER A 51 -6.23 18.47 1.40
C SER A 51 -7.74 18.61 1.12
N LYS A 52 -8.38 17.55 0.61
CA LYS A 52 -9.83 17.54 0.41
C LYS A 52 -10.60 17.74 1.72
N LYS A 53 -10.18 17.10 2.81
CA LYS A 53 -10.80 17.26 4.14
C LYS A 53 -10.71 18.69 4.65
N LEU A 54 -9.65 19.40 4.27
CA LEU A 54 -9.44 20.81 4.58
C LEU A 54 -10.17 21.77 3.63
N GLY A 55 -10.96 21.25 2.67
CA GLY A 55 -11.72 22.07 1.73
C GLY A 55 -10.93 22.55 0.51
N HIS A 56 -9.70 22.07 0.31
CA HIS A 56 -8.87 22.50 -0.83
C HIS A 56 -9.33 21.90 -2.15
N GLU A 57 -9.09 22.65 -3.22
CA GLU A 57 -9.12 22.10 -4.57
C GLU A 57 -8.05 21.02 -4.71
N ILE A 58 -8.45 19.86 -5.22
CA ILE A 58 -7.59 18.70 -5.36
C ILE A 58 -6.96 18.63 -6.76
N PRO A 59 -5.68 18.27 -6.87
CA PRO A 59 -5.03 18.12 -8.15
C PRO A 59 -5.53 16.85 -8.84
N LEU A 60 -5.47 16.83 -10.17
CA LEU A 60 -5.83 15.64 -10.95
C LEU A 60 -4.76 14.54 -10.80
N ILE A 61 -4.97 13.64 -9.84
CA ILE A 61 -4.08 12.47 -9.61
C ILE A 61 -4.55 11.18 -10.30
N LYS A 62 -5.52 11.26 -11.22
CA LYS A 62 -6.06 10.08 -11.92
C LYS A 62 -4.98 9.27 -12.65
N PRO A 63 -4.03 9.89 -13.40
CA PRO A 63 -2.93 9.14 -14.02
C PRO A 63 -2.10 8.34 -13.01
N LEU A 64 -1.70 8.95 -11.88
CA LEU A 64 -0.96 8.24 -10.83
C LEU A 64 -1.76 7.07 -10.23
N LYS A 65 -3.07 7.22 -10.04
CA LYS A 65 -3.94 6.13 -9.54
C LYS A 65 -4.00 4.96 -10.51
N VAL A 66 -4.13 5.22 -11.82
CA VAL A 66 -4.14 4.16 -12.84
C VAL A 66 -2.79 3.46 -12.91
N PHE A 67 -1.69 4.22 -12.93
CA PHE A 67 -0.35 3.64 -12.90
C PHE A 67 -0.09 2.79 -11.63
N PHE A 68 -0.55 3.26 -10.48
CA PHE A 68 -0.52 2.47 -9.24
C PHE A 68 -1.32 1.17 -9.36
N SER A 69 -2.47 1.18 -10.04
CA SER A 69 -3.24 -0.04 -10.31
C SER A 69 -2.45 -1.01 -11.18
N LEU A 70 -1.91 -0.54 -12.31
CA LEU A 70 -1.14 -1.34 -13.27
C LEU A 70 0.11 -1.99 -12.66
N THR A 71 0.69 -1.36 -11.65
CA THR A 71 1.87 -1.89 -10.95
C THR A 71 1.54 -2.79 -9.76
N SER A 72 0.27 -3.09 -9.51
CA SER A 72 -0.11 -3.99 -8.41
C SER A 72 0.26 -5.43 -8.71
N ASP A 73 -0.11 -5.93 -9.89
CA ASP A 73 0.24 -7.26 -10.36
C ASP A 73 1.76 -7.48 -10.38
N ILE A 74 2.53 -6.48 -10.82
CA ILE A 74 3.99 -6.54 -10.82
C ILE A 74 4.52 -6.79 -9.40
N ARG A 75 4.01 -6.05 -8.41
CA ARG A 75 4.45 -6.18 -7.01
C ARG A 75 4.09 -7.54 -6.43
N ASP A 76 2.89 -8.02 -6.72
CA ASP A 76 2.38 -9.29 -6.20
C ASP A 76 3.17 -10.46 -6.81
N LEU A 77 3.45 -10.40 -8.12
CA LEU A 77 4.28 -11.36 -8.85
C LEU A 77 5.74 -11.33 -8.40
N ASP A 78 6.36 -10.15 -8.25
CA ASP A 78 7.75 -10.03 -7.78
C ASP A 78 7.90 -10.65 -6.37
N LEU A 79 6.91 -10.44 -5.49
CA LEU A 79 6.88 -11.06 -4.16
C LEU A 79 6.77 -12.59 -4.23
N LEU A 80 5.81 -13.10 -5.01
CA LEU A 80 5.60 -14.53 -5.17
C LEU A 80 6.81 -15.22 -5.79
N ILE A 81 7.37 -14.66 -6.87
CA ILE A 81 8.57 -15.18 -7.54
C ILE A 81 9.76 -15.23 -6.57
N ASN A 82 9.97 -14.18 -5.77
CA ASN A 82 11.06 -14.16 -4.79
C ASN A 82 10.86 -15.22 -3.70
N TRP A 83 9.63 -15.41 -3.24
CA TRP A 83 9.30 -16.45 -2.27
C TRP A 83 9.52 -17.86 -2.85
N LEU A 84 9.04 -18.14 -4.07
CA LEU A 84 9.25 -19.42 -4.76
C LEU A 84 10.73 -19.74 -4.96
N LYS A 85 11.53 -18.74 -5.37
CA LYS A 85 12.98 -18.91 -5.51
C LYS A 85 13.67 -19.30 -4.20
N GLY A 86 13.13 -18.89 -3.06
CA GLY A 86 13.64 -19.23 -1.73
C GLY A 86 13.46 -20.70 -1.34
N ASN A 87 12.43 -21.39 -1.88
CA ASN A 87 12.13 -22.79 -1.53
C ASN A 87 13.03 -23.81 -2.27
N ASN A 88 13.64 -23.42 -3.40
CA ASN A 88 14.61 -24.17 -4.21
C ASN A 88 14.20 -25.60 -4.68
N ASP A 89 12.93 -25.96 -4.60
CA ASP A 89 12.40 -27.23 -5.12
C ASP A 89 12.08 -27.13 -6.64
N SER A 90 11.92 -28.29 -7.31
CA SER A 90 11.63 -28.36 -8.75
C SER A 90 10.33 -27.66 -9.12
N ASP A 91 9.36 -27.79 -8.24
CA ASP A 91 8.00 -27.32 -8.38
C ASP A 91 7.93 -25.78 -8.33
N SER A 92 8.67 -25.17 -7.42
CA SER A 92 8.86 -23.72 -7.32
C SER A 92 9.58 -23.14 -8.53
N LYS A 93 10.52 -23.89 -9.13
CA LYS A 93 11.22 -23.48 -10.36
C LYS A 93 10.27 -23.46 -11.57
N ILE A 94 9.41 -24.47 -11.71
CA ILE A 94 8.40 -24.53 -12.77
C ILE A 94 7.42 -23.37 -12.65
N LEU A 95 6.88 -23.12 -11.44
CA LEU A 95 5.97 -22.00 -11.21
C LEU A 95 6.64 -20.65 -11.45
N THR A 96 7.88 -20.48 -10.98
CA THR A 96 8.65 -19.27 -11.23
C THR A 96 8.78 -19.01 -12.72
N ALA A 97 9.13 -20.03 -13.51
CA ALA A 97 9.22 -19.91 -14.97
C ALA A 97 7.88 -19.54 -15.60
N ALA A 98 6.77 -20.09 -15.11
CA ALA A 98 5.42 -19.78 -15.60
C ALA A 98 4.95 -18.35 -15.26
N LEU A 99 5.35 -17.79 -14.11
CA LEU A 99 4.96 -16.43 -13.68
C LEU A 99 5.78 -15.32 -14.36
N LEU A 100 7.01 -15.62 -14.80
CA LEU A 100 7.91 -14.62 -15.39
C LEU A 100 7.31 -13.89 -16.61
N PRO A 101 6.69 -14.58 -17.59
CA PRO A 101 6.03 -13.91 -18.72
C PRO A 101 4.92 -12.94 -18.30
N HIS A 102 4.09 -13.31 -17.31
CA HIS A 102 3.03 -12.44 -16.78
C HIS A 102 3.61 -11.17 -16.14
N CYS A 103 4.67 -11.33 -15.35
CA CYS A 103 5.36 -10.21 -14.71
C CYS A 103 6.00 -9.28 -15.76
N ALA A 104 6.64 -9.86 -16.79
CA ALA A 104 7.23 -9.09 -17.89
C ALA A 104 6.17 -8.28 -18.66
N LEU A 105 5.03 -8.89 -19.00
CA LEU A 105 3.93 -8.20 -19.69
C LEU A 105 3.34 -7.07 -18.83
N ALA A 106 3.12 -7.31 -17.54
CA ALA A 106 2.64 -6.27 -16.62
C ALA A 106 3.63 -5.09 -16.53
N LYS A 107 4.94 -5.37 -16.50
CA LYS A 107 5.99 -4.34 -16.52
C LYS A 107 5.99 -3.53 -17.81
N ILE A 108 5.81 -4.16 -18.97
CA ILE A 108 5.70 -3.48 -20.27
C ILE A 108 4.49 -2.53 -20.26
N ASN A 109 3.31 -3.02 -19.88
CA ASN A 109 2.08 -2.23 -19.83
C ASN A 109 2.21 -1.02 -18.88
N ALA A 110 2.79 -1.22 -17.70
CA ALA A 110 3.03 -0.14 -16.75
C ALA A 110 4.05 0.88 -17.27
N LYS A 111 5.15 0.44 -17.92
CA LYS A 111 6.15 1.31 -18.55
C LYS A 111 5.51 2.18 -19.63
N GLU A 112 4.78 1.57 -20.57
CA GLU A 112 4.09 2.31 -21.63
C GLU A 112 3.12 3.35 -21.08
N TYR A 113 2.32 2.97 -20.07
CA TYR A 113 1.38 3.89 -19.44
C TYR A 113 2.10 5.08 -18.78
N LEU A 114 3.15 4.81 -18.00
CA LEU A 114 3.92 5.86 -17.33
C LEU A 114 4.49 6.86 -18.35
N LEU A 115 5.13 6.36 -19.40
CA LEU A 115 5.77 7.21 -20.41
C LEU A 115 4.77 8.03 -21.22
N ARG A 116 3.57 7.52 -21.47
CA ARG A 116 2.53 8.21 -22.24
C ARG A 116 1.63 9.15 -21.42
N LYS A 117 1.39 8.86 -20.14
CA LYS A 117 0.35 9.55 -19.34
C LYS A 117 0.89 10.32 -18.13
N ILE A 118 2.14 10.10 -17.74
CA ILE A 118 2.79 10.75 -16.61
C ILE A 118 4.10 11.35 -17.13
N ASP A 119 3.95 12.41 -17.93
CA ASP A 119 5.06 13.17 -18.50
C ASP A 119 5.55 14.28 -17.56
N ASP A 120 6.61 14.98 -17.98
CA ASP A 120 7.21 16.04 -17.16
C ASP A 120 6.27 17.25 -16.99
N SER A 121 5.41 17.52 -17.97
CA SER A 121 4.37 18.57 -17.87
C SER A 121 3.36 18.25 -16.78
N TYR A 122 2.84 17.02 -16.76
CA TYR A 122 1.94 16.53 -15.73
C TYR A 122 2.56 16.62 -14.34
N LEU A 123 3.79 16.13 -14.18
CA LEU A 123 4.49 16.16 -12.89
C LEU A 123 4.80 17.61 -12.45
N ASN A 124 5.11 18.52 -13.38
CA ASN A 124 5.30 19.93 -13.07
C ASN A 124 4.01 20.61 -12.62
N ASN A 125 2.87 20.30 -13.25
CA ASN A 125 1.56 20.81 -12.83
C ASN A 125 1.22 20.39 -11.39
N LEU A 126 1.57 19.15 -10.99
CA LEU A 126 1.42 18.71 -9.61
C LEU A 126 2.29 19.53 -8.64
N ARG A 127 3.53 19.89 -9.02
CA ARG A 127 4.38 20.75 -8.19
C ARG A 127 3.81 22.15 -8.06
N LEU A 128 3.35 22.74 -9.18
CA LEU A 128 2.75 24.07 -9.20
C LEU A 128 1.54 24.14 -8.28
N TRP A 129 0.65 23.14 -8.32
CA TRP A 129 -0.49 23.05 -7.40
C TRP A 129 -0.08 23.13 -5.93
N ALA A 130 0.98 22.41 -5.52
CA ALA A 130 1.43 22.48 -4.13
C ALA A 130 2.02 23.84 -3.77
N THR A 131 2.68 24.53 -4.71
CA THR A 131 3.21 25.87 -4.47
C THR A 131 2.16 26.97 -4.45
N SER A 132 1.00 26.78 -5.11
CA SER A 132 -0.12 27.73 -5.08
C SER A 132 -1.01 27.54 -3.86
N THR A 133 -1.03 26.34 -3.28
CA THR A 133 -1.80 26.00 -2.06
C THR A 133 -1.02 26.41 -0.80
N LYS A 134 -0.69 27.71 -0.67
CA LYS A 134 0.18 28.25 0.40
C LYS A 134 -0.45 28.41 1.77
N GLU A 135 -1.65 27.88 2.00
CA GLU A 135 -2.32 28.08 3.28
C GLU A 135 -1.60 27.34 4.41
N GLU A 136 -1.35 28.06 5.51
CA GLU A 136 -0.94 27.42 6.75
C GLU A 136 -2.12 26.61 7.29
N HIS A 137 -1.86 25.36 7.63
CA HIS A 137 -2.87 24.49 8.24
C HIS A 137 -2.58 24.34 9.72
N ASP A 138 -3.63 24.34 10.52
CA ASP A 138 -3.55 23.84 11.89
C ASP A 138 -3.34 22.33 11.84
N ILE A 139 -2.08 21.92 11.81
CA ILE A 139 -1.68 20.50 11.80
C ILE A 139 -2.27 19.77 13.00
N ASN A 140 -2.40 20.42 14.15
CA ASN A 140 -2.93 19.78 15.35
C ASN A 140 -4.41 19.43 15.16
N ALA A 141 -5.18 20.32 14.52
CA ALA A 141 -6.56 20.01 14.14
C ALA A 141 -6.64 18.82 13.15
N VAL A 142 -5.73 18.75 12.16
CA VAL A 142 -5.69 17.62 11.21
C VAL A 142 -5.31 16.32 11.90
N ALA A 143 -4.29 16.33 12.75
CA ALA A 143 -3.85 15.17 13.51
C ALA A 143 -4.93 14.67 14.47
N LYS A 144 -5.67 15.59 15.12
CA LYS A 144 -6.84 15.25 15.93
C LYS A 144 -7.94 14.61 15.07
N SER A 145 -8.23 15.15 13.88
CA SER A 145 -9.18 14.51 12.95
C SER A 145 -8.75 13.11 12.53
N LEU A 146 -7.46 12.88 12.26
CA LEU A 146 -6.92 11.56 11.96
C LEU A 146 -7.09 10.58 13.12
N LYS A 147 -6.91 11.07 14.36
CA LYS A 147 -7.12 10.26 15.58
C LYS A 147 -8.57 9.82 15.70
N ILE A 148 -9.51 10.73 15.43
CA ILE A 148 -10.94 10.43 15.40
C ILE A 148 -11.27 9.43 14.29
N ASP A 149 -10.78 9.63 13.06
CA ASP A 149 -10.99 8.67 11.97
C ASP A 149 -10.48 7.29 12.35
N ALA A 150 -9.27 7.23 12.91
CA ALA A 150 -8.64 6.00 13.34
C ALA A 150 -9.50 5.27 14.38
N PHE A 151 -9.99 5.99 15.40
CA PHE A 151 -10.91 5.44 16.39
C PHE A 151 -12.18 4.89 15.75
N LEU A 152 -12.83 5.67 14.87
CA LEU A 152 -14.06 5.25 14.19
C LEU A 152 -13.85 4.03 13.31
N ILE A 153 -12.72 3.98 12.58
CA ILE A 153 -12.32 2.80 11.81
C ILE A 153 -12.21 1.60 12.76
N LEU A 154 -11.44 1.70 13.84
CA LEU A 154 -11.24 0.57 14.76
C LEU A 154 -12.54 0.10 15.44
N GLU A 155 -13.40 1.01 15.88
CA GLU A 155 -14.69 0.63 16.49
C GLU A 155 -15.63 -0.02 15.46
N ASN A 156 -15.74 0.53 14.25
CA ASN A 156 -16.53 -0.10 13.17
C ASN A 156 -16.07 -1.53 12.88
N PHE A 157 -14.76 -1.81 12.99
CA PHE A 157 -14.22 -3.15 12.75
C PHE A 157 -14.34 -4.09 13.96
N LYS A 158 -14.39 -3.56 15.18
CA LYS A 158 -14.60 -4.32 16.41
C LYS A 158 -16.03 -4.81 16.57
N GLU A 159 -17.01 -4.06 16.07
CA GLU A 159 -18.43 -4.48 16.06
C GLU A 159 -18.67 -5.69 15.13
N ILE A 160 -17.81 -5.90 14.14
CA ILE A 160 -17.84 -7.08 13.29
C ILE A 160 -17.19 -8.22 14.09
N SER A 161 -17.97 -9.25 14.46
CA SER A 161 -17.47 -10.38 15.24
C SER A 161 -16.17 -10.93 14.61
N GLY A 162 -15.16 -11.19 15.44
CA GLY A 162 -13.82 -11.54 14.96
C GLY A 162 -13.79 -12.69 13.95
N GLU A 163 -14.68 -13.68 14.07
CA GLU A 163 -14.79 -14.79 13.10
C GLU A 163 -15.31 -14.33 11.73
N ILE A 164 -16.40 -13.57 11.68
CA ILE A 164 -16.94 -13.01 10.43
C ILE A 164 -15.89 -12.11 9.78
N PHE A 165 -15.28 -11.23 10.57
CA PHE A 165 -14.25 -10.30 10.08
C PHE A 165 -13.06 -11.03 9.46
N LEU A 166 -12.55 -12.05 10.14
CA LEU A 166 -11.41 -12.84 9.65
C LEU A 166 -11.78 -13.73 8.47
N SER A 167 -13.07 -14.01 8.21
CA SER A 167 -13.50 -14.82 7.07
C SER A 167 -13.66 -14.05 5.76
N ASP A 168 -13.86 -12.73 5.82
CA ASP A 168 -14.12 -11.87 4.65
C ASP A 168 -12.85 -11.14 4.18
N ASP A 169 -12.22 -11.69 3.13
CA ASP A 169 -10.99 -11.13 2.56
C ASP A 169 -11.20 -9.72 1.95
N ALA A 170 -12.40 -9.40 1.46
CA ALA A 170 -12.69 -8.07 0.91
C ALA A 170 -12.78 -7.03 2.03
N LEU A 171 -13.38 -7.40 3.15
CA LEU A 171 -13.46 -6.57 4.34
C LEU A 171 -12.06 -6.34 4.96
N LEU A 172 -11.24 -7.39 5.08
CA LEU A 172 -9.83 -7.28 5.50
C LEU A 172 -9.01 -6.36 4.59
N HIS A 173 -9.22 -6.47 3.28
CA HIS A 173 -8.55 -5.62 2.29
C HIS A 173 -8.96 -4.15 2.43
N SER A 174 -10.25 -3.89 2.64
CA SER A 174 -10.80 -2.55 2.88
C SER A 174 -10.22 -1.95 4.16
N PHE A 175 -10.22 -2.71 5.26
CA PHE A 175 -9.62 -2.28 6.52
C PHE A 175 -8.15 -1.88 6.36
N ARG A 176 -7.37 -2.73 5.68
CA ARG A 176 -5.95 -2.47 5.39
C ARG A 176 -5.74 -1.17 4.62
N LYS A 177 -6.63 -0.82 3.69
CA LYS A 177 -6.54 0.44 2.94
C LYS A 177 -6.74 1.65 3.85
N GLU A 178 -7.73 1.60 4.74
CA GLU A 178 -8.00 2.68 5.69
C GLU A 178 -6.87 2.83 6.72
N ILE A 179 -6.36 1.72 7.29
CA ILE A 179 -5.21 1.76 8.20
C ILE A 179 -3.97 2.37 7.53
N LYS A 180 -3.67 1.97 6.28
CA LYS A 180 -2.56 2.57 5.50
C LYS A 180 -2.70 4.07 5.34
N LYS A 181 -3.91 4.53 5.05
CA LYS A 181 -4.22 5.95 4.82
C LYS A 181 -4.04 6.77 6.11
N ILE A 182 -4.51 6.26 7.25
CA ILE A 182 -4.26 6.86 8.57
C ILE A 182 -2.76 6.89 8.89
N ARG A 183 -2.07 5.76 8.73
CA ARG A 183 -0.63 5.65 8.99
C ARG A 183 0.19 6.64 8.16
N TYR A 184 -0.08 6.73 6.86
CA TYR A 184 0.58 7.71 5.99
C TYR A 184 0.22 9.14 6.36
N GLY A 185 -0.99 9.41 6.85
CA GLY A 185 -1.37 10.71 7.39
C GLY A 185 -0.44 11.12 8.53
N TYR A 186 -0.27 10.26 9.53
CA TYR A 186 0.64 10.52 10.65
C TYR A 186 2.11 10.66 10.20
N GLU A 187 2.59 9.79 9.30
CA GLU A 187 3.95 9.90 8.74
C GLU A 187 4.20 11.25 8.05
N LEU A 188 3.18 11.82 7.41
CA LEU A 188 3.26 13.11 6.71
C LEU A 188 3.23 14.30 7.67
N LEU A 189 2.42 14.22 8.73
CA LEU A 189 2.27 15.30 9.70
C LEU A 189 3.45 15.40 10.68
N ARG A 190 4.17 14.29 10.93
CA ARG A 190 5.30 14.22 11.89
C ARG A 190 4.98 14.85 13.25
N THR A 191 3.74 14.69 13.71
CA THR A 191 3.28 15.23 14.99
C THR A 191 3.82 14.39 16.13
N GLU A 192 4.41 15.05 17.13
CA GLU A 192 4.84 14.43 18.39
C GLU A 192 3.63 13.81 19.12
N GLY A 193 3.85 12.70 19.83
CA GLY A 193 2.83 12.02 20.62
C GLY A 193 2.00 10.98 19.85
N PHE A 194 2.39 10.66 18.62
CA PHE A 194 1.73 9.65 17.77
C PHE A 194 2.64 8.47 17.43
N GLU A 195 3.81 8.37 18.07
CA GLU A 195 4.82 7.34 17.82
C GLU A 195 4.27 5.94 18.11
N ASP A 196 3.63 5.75 19.26
CA ASP A 196 3.03 4.47 19.65
C ASP A 196 1.90 4.05 18.70
N LEU A 197 1.06 5.00 18.28
CA LEU A 197 0.00 4.76 17.30
C LEU A 197 0.59 4.38 15.95
N HIS A 198 1.66 5.05 15.52
CA HIS A 198 2.34 4.73 14.27
C HIS A 198 2.92 3.31 14.29
N ILE A 199 3.57 2.92 15.41
CA ILE A 199 4.11 1.56 15.61
C ILE A 199 2.98 0.53 15.54
N GLY A 200 1.90 0.73 16.32
CA GLY A 200 0.76 -0.18 16.34
C GLY A 200 0.09 -0.32 14.96
N PHE A 201 -0.11 0.79 14.23
CA PHE A 201 -0.67 0.72 12.87
C PHE A 201 0.27 0.07 11.87
N LYS A 202 1.59 0.20 12.05
CA LYS A 202 2.56 -0.50 11.21
C LYS A 202 2.48 -2.01 11.42
N GLU A 203 2.48 -2.46 12.66
CA GLU A 203 2.37 -3.89 12.99
C GLU A 203 1.04 -4.48 12.47
N LEU A 204 -0.07 -3.79 12.72
CA LEU A 204 -1.38 -4.19 12.19
C LEU A 204 -1.37 -4.26 10.66
N GLN A 205 -0.79 -3.27 9.99
CA GLN A 205 -0.68 -3.26 8.55
C GLN A 205 0.17 -4.41 8.02
N ASP A 206 1.26 -4.77 8.70
CA ASP A 206 2.14 -5.85 8.28
C ASP A 206 1.42 -7.20 8.39
N LYS A 207 0.64 -7.44 9.45
CA LYS A 207 -0.23 -8.62 9.59
C LYS A 207 -1.30 -8.69 8.51
N LEU A 208 -2.03 -7.59 8.29
CA LEU A 208 -3.01 -7.50 7.19
C LEU A 208 -2.35 -7.65 5.81
N GLY A 209 -1.09 -7.21 5.68
CA GLY A 209 -0.27 -7.39 4.49
C GLY A 209 -0.02 -8.85 4.18
N ALA A 210 0.40 -9.63 5.16
CA ALA A 210 0.65 -11.07 5.00
C ALA A 210 -0.61 -11.83 4.53
N VAL A 211 -1.79 -11.53 5.10
CA VAL A 211 -3.05 -12.13 4.65
C VAL A 211 -3.35 -11.76 3.20
N GLN A 212 -3.23 -10.48 2.85
CA GLN A 212 -3.50 -10.01 1.49
C GLN A 212 -2.54 -10.62 0.46
N ASP A 213 -1.26 -10.73 0.81
CA ASP A 213 -0.24 -11.30 -0.08
C ASP A 213 -0.56 -12.77 -0.35
N ALA A 214 -0.95 -13.55 0.67
CA ALA A 214 -1.38 -14.94 0.48
C ALA A 214 -2.64 -15.08 -0.41
N VAL A 215 -3.63 -14.19 -0.25
CA VAL A 215 -4.82 -14.15 -1.12
C VAL A 215 -4.43 -13.87 -2.57
N ALA A 216 -3.57 -12.87 -2.81
CA ALA A 216 -3.11 -12.51 -4.15
C ALA A 216 -2.32 -13.66 -4.78
N TRP A 217 -1.44 -14.32 -4.02
CA TRP A 217 -0.68 -15.46 -4.53
C TRP A 217 -1.56 -16.66 -4.86
N LYS A 218 -2.60 -16.94 -4.06
CA LYS A 218 -3.60 -17.97 -4.37
C LYS A 218 -4.30 -17.70 -5.70
N GLN A 219 -4.62 -16.43 -5.99
CA GLN A 219 -5.23 -16.04 -7.27
C GLN A 219 -4.25 -16.26 -8.44
N TRP A 220 -3.00 -15.84 -8.30
CA TRP A 220 -1.98 -16.06 -9.33
C TRP A 220 -1.73 -17.53 -9.61
N LEU A 221 -1.60 -18.37 -8.59
CA LEU A 221 -1.41 -19.82 -8.78
C LEU A 221 -2.58 -20.47 -9.52
N LYS A 222 -3.82 -20.07 -9.22
CA LYS A 222 -5.01 -20.55 -9.94
C LYS A 222 -5.02 -20.18 -11.42
N ILE A 223 -4.42 -19.04 -11.78
CA ILE A 223 -4.34 -18.59 -13.18
C ILE A 223 -3.34 -19.45 -13.96
N ILE A 224 -2.21 -19.83 -13.35
CA ILE A 224 -1.11 -20.49 -14.05
C ILE A 224 -1.11 -22.02 -13.94
N SER A 225 -1.83 -22.59 -12.98
CA SER A 225 -1.84 -24.03 -12.72
C SER A 225 -3.25 -24.53 -12.48
N ALA A 226 -3.76 -25.31 -13.43
CA ALA A 226 -5.08 -25.92 -13.34
C ALA A 226 -5.12 -27.15 -12.39
N ASP A 227 -3.96 -27.71 -12.01
CA ASP A 227 -3.89 -29.08 -11.45
C ASP A 227 -2.85 -29.32 -10.33
N GLU A 228 -2.48 -28.29 -9.55
CA GLU A 228 -1.49 -28.47 -8.45
C GLU A 228 -2.08 -28.29 -7.06
N SER A 229 -2.77 -29.32 -6.58
CA SER A 229 -3.37 -29.41 -5.24
C SER A 229 -2.35 -29.18 -4.11
N ASN A 230 -1.13 -29.73 -4.24
CA ASN A 230 -0.10 -29.66 -3.18
C ASN A 230 0.46 -28.25 -2.94
N LYS A 231 0.49 -27.37 -3.96
CA LYS A 231 1.06 -26.02 -3.83
C LYS A 231 0.01 -24.99 -3.43
N ILE A 232 -1.22 -25.19 -3.90
CA ILE A 232 -2.39 -24.50 -3.34
C ILE A 232 -2.45 -24.75 -1.83
N LYS A 233 -2.18 -25.99 -1.39
CA LYS A 233 -2.13 -26.34 0.03
C LYS A 233 -1.07 -25.55 0.80
N LEU A 234 0.15 -25.38 0.27
CA LEU A 234 1.19 -24.58 0.94
C LEU A 234 0.79 -23.11 1.09
N ILE A 235 0.17 -22.51 0.07
CA ILE A 235 -0.35 -21.14 0.17
C ILE A 235 -1.53 -21.06 1.15
N GLU A 236 -2.38 -22.09 1.19
CA GLU A 236 -3.47 -22.19 2.16
C GLU A 236 -2.95 -22.27 3.60
N GLU A 237 -1.89 -23.02 3.83
CA GLU A 237 -1.20 -23.07 5.13
C GLU A 237 -0.62 -21.70 5.51
N MET A 238 0.02 -20.99 4.57
CA MET A 238 0.50 -19.62 4.79
C MET A 238 -0.63 -18.64 5.11
N TYR A 239 -1.73 -18.73 4.37
CA TYR A 239 -2.92 -17.90 4.55
C TYR A 239 -3.55 -18.14 5.93
N LEU A 240 -3.74 -19.40 6.32
CA LEU A 240 -4.26 -19.77 7.63
C LEU A 240 -3.33 -19.26 8.74
N LYS A 241 -2.01 -19.46 8.60
CA LYS A 241 -1.03 -18.93 9.54
C LYS A 241 -1.13 -17.41 9.68
N ALA A 242 -1.19 -16.68 8.56
CA ALA A 242 -1.31 -15.23 8.56
C ALA A 242 -2.62 -14.76 9.23
N LYS A 243 -3.74 -15.47 9.02
CA LYS A 243 -5.01 -15.19 9.69
C LYS A 243 -4.95 -15.46 11.19
N THR A 244 -4.32 -16.55 11.61
CA THR A 244 -4.11 -16.85 13.04
C THR A 244 -3.26 -15.77 13.71
N GLU A 245 -2.14 -15.38 13.10
CA GLU A 245 -1.29 -14.30 13.64
C GLU A 245 -2.02 -12.96 13.71
N LEU A 246 -2.86 -12.65 12.71
CA LEU A 246 -3.70 -11.46 12.74
C LEU A 246 -4.73 -11.55 13.88
N ALA A 247 -5.40 -12.69 14.07
CA ALA A 247 -6.36 -12.91 15.14
C ALA A 247 -5.73 -12.73 16.53
N GLU A 248 -4.54 -13.31 16.73
CA GLU A 248 -3.78 -13.15 17.97
C GLU A 248 -3.40 -11.69 18.25
N PHE A 249 -2.93 -10.98 17.21
CA PHE A 249 -2.62 -9.55 17.30
C PHE A 249 -3.87 -8.74 17.68
N LEU A 250 -5.00 -9.02 17.03
CA LEU A 250 -6.27 -8.35 17.32
C LEU A 250 -6.78 -8.63 18.73
N GLY A 251 -6.49 -9.79 19.32
CA GLY A 251 -6.89 -10.13 20.69
C GLY A 251 -5.99 -9.53 21.79
N LYS A 252 -4.69 -9.35 21.51
CA LYS A 252 -3.69 -8.92 22.51
C LYS A 252 -3.33 -7.44 22.35
N GLU A 253 -2.80 -7.08 21.19
CA GLU A 253 -2.16 -5.79 20.93
C GLU A 253 -3.15 -4.72 20.44
N PHE A 254 -4.32 -5.11 19.93
CA PHE A 254 -5.35 -4.13 19.58
C PHE A 254 -5.77 -3.24 20.76
N ARG A 255 -5.66 -3.78 21.99
CA ARG A 255 -5.91 -3.03 23.22
C ARG A 255 -4.90 -1.90 23.45
N SER A 256 -3.64 -2.06 23.04
CA SER A 256 -2.64 -1.00 23.17
C SER A 256 -2.92 0.14 22.20
N ILE A 257 -3.30 -0.17 20.95
CA ILE A 257 -3.76 0.83 19.96
C ILE A 257 -4.99 1.58 20.48
N ASN A 258 -6.00 0.86 20.97
CA ASN A 258 -7.21 1.49 21.52
C ASN A 258 -6.91 2.36 22.75
N LYS A 259 -6.00 1.91 23.63
CA LYS A 259 -5.57 2.71 24.78
C LYS A 259 -4.91 4.01 24.32
N ALA A 260 -4.00 3.95 23.33
CA ALA A 260 -3.34 5.13 22.79
C ALA A 260 -4.33 6.11 22.09
N LEU A 261 -5.42 5.59 21.50
CA LEU A 261 -6.49 6.43 20.95
C LEU A 261 -7.37 7.08 22.04
N ASN A 262 -7.61 6.41 23.16
CA ASN A 262 -8.54 6.88 24.20
C ASN A 262 -7.96 7.93 25.18
N TYR A 263 -6.69 8.30 25.07
CA TYR A 263 -6.04 9.14 26.09
C TYR A 263 -6.45 10.61 26.14
N ASP A 264 -7.30 11.11 25.25
CA ASP A 264 -7.90 12.48 25.28
C ASP A 264 -8.84 12.62 24.06
N LEU A 265 -10.05 12.06 24.14
CA LEU A 265 -11.18 12.43 23.27
C LEU A 265 -12.20 13.24 24.07
#